data_AF-A0A1Q5K8D7-F1
#
_entry.id   AF-A0A1Q5K8D7-F1
#
_cell.length_a   1.000
_cell.length_b   1.000
_cell.length_c   1.000
_cell.angle_alpha   90.00
_cell.angle_beta   90.00
_cell.angle_gamma   90.00
#
_symmetry.space_group_name_H-M   'P 1'
#
loop_
_entity.id
_entity.type
_entity.pdbx_description
1 polymer ?
#
loop_
_entity_poly.entity_id
_entity_poly.type
_entity_poly.pdbx_seq_one_letter_code
_entity_poly.pdbx_strand_id
1 'polypeptide(L)'
;MSANLPSAPRTRRARRPRAAALIAALALAGGCLVATQVTAATEAAAVPATIPLTLTNNSGRGEQVYVYVIGTELSSGRQGWADASGTFHPWPAGGNPPTPAPDASIAGPANGQAKTIRMPKFSGRVYFSYGQKLVFKLTTGGLVQPAVQNPSDPNANILFNWTEYTLNDAGLWINSTQVDMFSAPYAVGVKRPNGTTLSTGHLKPGGYKAFFDSLRSQSGGWGGLIRTRSDGTILRALAPGHGIEAGALPASVMNDYVNRVWSKYSSQTLTVQPFADQPNTKYFGRVQGNTMNFTNSSGAVVTSFQKPDSDSIFGCYKLLDAPNDLVRGPISRTLCAGYNRSTLLSNPNQPDANDANFYKDAVTNHYSAKIHAQMADGKAYGFAFDDVGAHESLVHDGDPQQAYITLDPFN
;
A
#
# COMPACT_ATOMS: atom_id res chain seq x y z
N MET A 1 -7.67 4.66 -3.40
CA MET A 1 -6.46 4.23 -4.14
C MET A 1 -5.85 3.06 -3.39
N SER A 2 -5.49 1.96 -4.05
CA SER A 2 -4.84 0.82 -3.36
C SER A 2 -3.34 1.03 -3.26
N ALA A 3 -2.70 0.53 -2.20
CA ALA A 3 -1.25 0.37 -2.20
C ALA A 3 -0.87 -0.55 -3.36
N ASN A 4 0.15 -0.17 -4.13
CA ASN A 4 0.64 -0.98 -5.24
C ASN A 4 1.37 -2.22 -4.70
N LEU A 5 0.63 -3.27 -4.37
CA LEU A 5 1.22 -4.58 -4.12
C LEU A 5 1.79 -5.12 -5.44
N PRO A 6 3.02 -5.68 -5.45
CA PRO A 6 3.63 -6.17 -6.68
C PRO A 6 2.78 -7.29 -7.32
N SER A 7 2.38 -7.08 -8.58
CA SER A 7 1.82 -8.13 -9.43
C SER A 7 2.95 -8.90 -10.11
N ALA A 8 2.94 -10.24 -10.02
CA ALA A 8 3.98 -11.08 -10.60
C ALA A 8 4.11 -10.92 -12.15
N PRO A 9 5.32 -11.02 -12.73
CA PRO A 9 5.50 -11.00 -14.17
C PRO A 9 4.93 -12.27 -14.82
N ARG A 10 4.15 -12.11 -15.90
CA ARG A 10 3.71 -13.24 -16.75
C ARG A 10 4.93 -13.84 -17.46
N THR A 11 5.41 -15.00 -17.00
CA THR A 11 6.47 -15.74 -17.68
C THR A 11 5.91 -16.40 -18.94
N ARG A 12 6.32 -15.92 -20.12
CA ARG A 12 6.14 -16.66 -21.38
C ARG A 12 7.10 -17.84 -21.39
N ARG A 13 6.59 -19.07 -21.29
CA ARG A 13 7.37 -20.30 -21.51
C ARG A 13 7.90 -20.34 -22.95
N ALA A 14 9.19 -20.08 -23.13
CA ALA A 14 9.90 -20.44 -24.36
C ALA A 14 10.19 -21.96 -24.33
N ARG A 15 9.60 -22.70 -25.26
CA ARG A 15 9.98 -24.09 -25.54
C ARG A 15 11.36 -24.09 -26.21
N ARG A 16 12.35 -24.77 -25.63
CA ARG A 16 13.59 -25.15 -26.35
C ARG A 16 13.57 -26.66 -26.63
N PRO A 17 14.01 -27.11 -27.81
CA PRO A 17 14.01 -28.51 -28.17
C PRO A 17 15.18 -29.25 -27.51
N ARG A 18 14.96 -30.54 -27.24
CA ARG A 18 15.98 -31.49 -26.79
C ARG A 18 16.87 -31.86 -27.99
N ALA A 19 18.18 -31.75 -27.83
CA ALA A 19 19.15 -32.46 -28.66
C ALA A 19 20.11 -33.20 -27.73
N ALA A 20 20.18 -34.52 -27.91
CA ALA A 20 21.14 -35.39 -27.26
C ALA A 20 22.44 -35.40 -28.06
N ALA A 21 23.59 -35.39 -27.38
CA ALA A 21 24.85 -35.88 -27.92
C ALA A 21 25.75 -36.34 -26.76
N LEU A 22 26.06 -37.64 -26.76
CA LEU A 22 27.22 -38.23 -26.11
C LEU A 22 28.50 -37.76 -26.83
N ILE A 23 29.61 -37.59 -26.11
CA ILE A 23 30.96 -38.11 -26.43
C ILE A 23 31.87 -37.96 -25.20
N ALA A 24 32.77 -38.95 -25.07
CA ALA A 24 33.58 -39.31 -23.93
C ALA A 24 34.86 -38.49 -23.73
N ALA A 25 35.49 -38.78 -22.59
CA ALA A 25 36.60 -38.12 -21.91
C ALA A 25 37.95 -38.04 -22.64
N LEU A 26 38.74 -37.02 -22.27
CA LEU A 26 40.20 -37.13 -22.12
C LEU A 26 40.67 -36.22 -20.98
N ALA A 27 41.44 -36.80 -20.07
CA ALA A 27 41.99 -36.19 -18.87
C ALA A 27 43.31 -35.46 -19.15
N LEU A 28 43.53 -34.33 -18.48
CA LEU A 28 44.85 -33.82 -18.12
C LEU A 28 44.79 -33.19 -16.73
N ALA A 29 45.82 -33.51 -15.95
CA ALA A 29 45.92 -33.37 -14.51
C ALA A 29 46.22 -31.95 -14.03
N GLY A 30 45.84 -31.68 -12.76
CA GLY A 30 46.50 -30.70 -11.91
C GLY A 30 45.56 -29.71 -11.23
N GLY A 31 45.39 -29.84 -9.91
CA GLY A 31 44.92 -28.72 -9.06
C GLY A 31 43.91 -29.10 -7.99
N CYS A 32 44.36 -29.07 -6.73
CA CYS A 32 43.62 -28.84 -5.49
C CYS A 32 42.14 -29.25 -5.41
N LEU A 33 41.88 -30.37 -4.72
CA LEU A 33 40.57 -30.69 -4.15
C LEU A 33 40.21 -29.69 -3.05
N VAL A 34 39.56 -28.59 -3.42
CA VAL A 34 38.68 -27.87 -2.50
C VAL A 34 37.29 -28.44 -2.74
N ALA A 35 36.81 -29.25 -1.81
CA ALA A 35 35.43 -29.72 -1.82
C ALA A 35 34.52 -28.50 -1.64
N THR A 36 34.05 -27.93 -2.74
CA THR A 36 32.93 -27.00 -2.73
C THR A 36 31.71 -27.80 -2.34
N GLN A 37 31.31 -27.70 -1.07
CA GLN A 37 29.97 -28.07 -0.66
C GLN A 37 29.02 -27.14 -1.40
N VAL A 38 28.53 -27.59 -2.55
CA VAL A 38 27.32 -27.06 -3.15
C VAL A 38 26.23 -27.37 -2.14
N THR A 39 25.90 -26.41 -1.28
CA THR A 39 24.64 -26.45 -0.55
C THR A 39 23.57 -26.46 -1.62
N ALA A 40 22.94 -27.64 -1.80
CA ALA A 40 21.72 -27.72 -2.56
C ALA A 40 20.77 -26.69 -1.95
N ALA A 41 20.43 -25.66 -2.72
CA ALA A 41 19.32 -24.80 -2.37
C ALA A 41 18.13 -25.74 -2.18
N THR A 42 17.66 -25.87 -0.96
CA THR A 42 16.38 -26.52 -0.67
C THR A 42 15.36 -25.90 -1.62
N GLU A 43 14.77 -26.69 -2.51
CA GLU A 43 13.62 -26.26 -3.29
C GLU A 43 12.63 -25.65 -2.31
N ALA A 44 12.32 -24.36 -2.48
CA ALA A 44 11.28 -23.71 -1.69
C ALA A 44 10.01 -24.54 -1.88
N ALA A 45 9.40 -24.95 -0.77
CA ALA A 45 8.13 -25.67 -0.83
C ALA A 45 7.13 -24.79 -1.59
N ALA A 46 6.35 -25.40 -2.49
CA ALA A 46 5.35 -24.66 -3.23
C ALA A 46 4.35 -24.04 -2.24
N VAL A 47 4.11 -22.73 -2.35
CA VAL A 47 3.13 -22.02 -1.51
C VAL A 47 1.78 -22.77 -1.61
N PRO A 48 1.17 -23.16 -0.48
CA PRO A 48 -0.04 -23.98 -0.50
C PRO A 48 -1.24 -23.20 -1.09
N ALA A 49 -2.29 -23.92 -1.48
CA ALA A 49 -3.50 -23.31 -2.04
C ALA A 49 -4.16 -22.30 -1.07
N THR A 50 -4.03 -22.56 0.23
CA THR A 50 -4.42 -21.64 1.30
C THR A 50 -3.38 -21.66 2.42
N ILE A 51 -3.20 -20.54 3.12
CA ILE A 51 -2.50 -20.48 4.41
C ILE A 51 -3.49 -20.15 5.55
N PRO A 52 -3.22 -20.52 6.81
CA PRO A 52 -4.00 -20.02 7.93
C PRO A 52 -3.86 -18.50 8.07
N LEU A 53 -4.99 -17.81 8.29
CA LEU A 53 -5.04 -16.42 8.71
C LEU A 53 -5.67 -16.37 10.11
N THR A 54 -4.89 -15.98 11.12
CA THR A 54 -5.40 -15.80 12.48
C THR A 54 -5.73 -14.34 12.73
N LEU A 55 -7.00 -14.09 13.03
CA LEU A 55 -7.50 -12.81 13.49
C LEU A 55 -7.58 -12.83 15.01
N THR A 56 -6.96 -11.87 15.68
CA THR A 56 -6.99 -11.71 17.14
C THR A 56 -7.68 -10.39 17.46
N ASN A 57 -8.69 -10.42 18.34
CA ASN A 57 -9.40 -9.20 18.75
C ASN A 57 -8.90 -8.69 20.10
N ASN A 58 -8.04 -7.68 20.06
CA ASN A 58 -7.54 -6.95 21.22
C ASN A 58 -8.11 -5.52 21.29
N SER A 59 -9.21 -5.28 20.59
CA SER A 59 -9.74 -3.92 20.41
C SER A 59 -10.27 -3.29 21.70
N GLY A 60 -10.56 -4.11 22.72
CA GLY A 60 -11.23 -3.68 23.94
C GLY A 60 -12.73 -3.38 23.71
N ARG A 61 -13.27 -3.65 22.52
CA ARG A 61 -14.65 -3.36 22.14
C ARG A 61 -15.56 -4.57 22.31
N GLY A 62 -16.79 -4.36 22.78
CA GLY A 62 -17.76 -5.44 23.01
C GLY A 62 -18.60 -5.81 21.78
N GLU A 63 -18.55 -5.00 20.73
CA GLU A 63 -19.34 -5.21 19.52
C GLU A 63 -18.91 -6.46 18.73
N GLN A 64 -19.89 -7.12 18.09
CA GLN A 64 -19.60 -8.20 17.15
C GLN A 64 -18.70 -7.70 16.01
N VAL A 65 -17.64 -8.45 15.71
CA VAL A 65 -16.80 -8.20 14.54
C VAL A 65 -17.35 -8.97 13.34
N TYR A 66 -17.46 -8.32 12.18
CA TYR A 66 -17.73 -8.96 10.89
C TYR A 66 -16.50 -8.84 9.99
N VAL A 67 -16.06 -9.96 9.42
CA VAL A 67 -14.87 -10.08 8.57
C VAL A 67 -15.30 -10.41 7.14
N TYR A 68 -14.60 -9.87 6.15
CA TYR A 68 -14.85 -10.17 4.74
C TYR A 68 -13.53 -10.39 4.00
N VAL A 69 -13.39 -11.47 3.25
CA VAL A 69 -12.23 -11.72 2.37
C VAL A 69 -12.69 -11.53 0.93
N ILE A 70 -12.37 -10.39 0.32
CA ILE A 70 -12.95 -9.94 -0.96
C ILE A 70 -11.85 -9.55 -1.94
N GLY A 71 -11.97 -9.93 -3.20
CA GLY A 71 -10.91 -9.70 -4.18
C GLY A 71 -11.06 -10.54 -5.44
N THR A 72 -9.93 -10.86 -6.05
CA THR A 72 -9.82 -11.63 -7.29
C THR A 72 -9.12 -12.95 -7.03
N GLU A 73 -9.75 -14.05 -7.46
CA GLU A 73 -9.14 -15.37 -7.48
C GLU A 73 -8.10 -15.45 -8.60
N LEU A 74 -6.85 -15.77 -8.27
CA LEU A 74 -5.75 -15.65 -9.21
C LEU A 74 -5.78 -16.71 -10.33
N SER A 75 -6.35 -17.88 -10.07
CA SER A 75 -6.46 -18.98 -11.04
C SER A 75 -7.47 -18.67 -12.15
N SER A 76 -8.60 -18.06 -11.80
CA SER A 76 -9.71 -17.78 -12.73
C SER A 76 -9.77 -16.33 -13.20
N GLY A 77 -9.14 -15.40 -12.47
CA GLY A 77 -9.25 -13.97 -12.70
C GLY A 77 -10.62 -13.39 -12.33
N ARG A 78 -11.50 -14.15 -11.67
CA ARG A 78 -12.85 -13.73 -11.30
C ARG A 78 -12.83 -12.97 -9.97
N GLN A 79 -13.64 -11.91 -9.88
CA GLN A 79 -13.91 -11.25 -8.61
C GLN A 79 -14.95 -12.01 -7.78
N GLY A 80 -14.78 -12.00 -6.47
CA GLY A 80 -15.66 -12.67 -5.53
C GLY A 80 -15.21 -12.49 -4.09
N TRP A 81 -15.60 -13.44 -3.26
CA TRP A 81 -15.22 -13.51 -1.86
C TRP A 81 -14.79 -14.93 -1.48
N ALA A 82 -14.04 -15.06 -0.39
CA ALA A 82 -13.69 -16.35 0.18
C ALA A 82 -14.37 -16.53 1.53
N ASP A 83 -14.91 -17.73 1.78
CA ASP A 83 -15.49 -18.07 3.08
C ASP A 83 -14.41 -18.46 4.11
N ALA A 84 -14.81 -18.82 5.33
CA ALA A 84 -13.89 -19.18 6.40
C ALA A 84 -12.99 -20.39 6.08
N SER A 85 -13.44 -21.29 5.19
CA SER A 85 -12.68 -22.45 4.73
C SER A 85 -11.69 -22.11 3.62
N GLY A 86 -11.73 -20.87 3.09
CA GLY A 86 -10.92 -20.42 1.96
C GLY A 86 -11.53 -20.78 0.61
N THR A 87 -12.77 -21.29 0.59
CA THR A 87 -13.49 -21.61 -0.64
C THR A 87 -13.92 -20.32 -1.32
N PHE A 88 -13.60 -20.19 -2.61
CA PHE A 88 -13.94 -19.03 -3.42
C PHE A 88 -15.39 -19.08 -3.92
N HIS A 89 -16.07 -17.95 -3.79
CA HIS A 89 -17.44 -17.71 -4.27
C HIS A 89 -17.43 -16.51 -5.21
N PRO A 90 -17.63 -16.70 -6.53
CA PRO A 90 -17.65 -15.59 -7.48
C PRO A 90 -18.85 -14.68 -7.21
N TRP A 91 -18.69 -13.37 -7.43
CA TRP A 91 -19.82 -12.46 -7.37
C TRP A 91 -20.85 -12.79 -8.47
N PRO A 92 -22.17 -12.62 -8.19
CA PRO A 92 -23.16 -12.59 -9.26
C PRO A 92 -22.93 -11.38 -10.17
N ALA A 93 -23.63 -11.34 -11.30
CA ALA A 93 -23.56 -10.18 -12.20
C ALA A 93 -24.06 -8.91 -11.48
N GLY A 94 -23.27 -7.83 -11.60
CA GLY A 94 -23.68 -6.50 -11.16
C GLY A 94 -24.55 -5.78 -12.18
N GLY A 95 -24.84 -4.50 -11.92
CA GLY A 95 -25.65 -3.66 -12.79
C GLY A 95 -25.15 -2.22 -12.91
N ASN A 96 -25.78 -1.43 -13.77
CA ASN A 96 -25.63 0.01 -13.81
C ASN A 96 -27.04 0.66 -13.78
N PRO A 97 -27.49 1.19 -12.64
CA PRO A 97 -26.73 1.45 -11.41
C PRO A 97 -26.33 0.17 -10.63
N PRO A 98 -25.30 0.24 -9.75
CA PRO A 98 -24.82 -0.92 -9.00
C PRO A 98 -25.90 -1.59 -8.14
N THR A 99 -25.95 -2.92 -8.16
CA THR A 99 -26.89 -3.75 -7.39
C THR A 99 -26.28 -4.26 -6.08
N PRO A 100 -27.07 -4.61 -5.05
CA PRO A 100 -26.53 -5.16 -3.80
C PRO A 100 -25.71 -6.44 -4.02
N ALA A 101 -24.58 -6.57 -3.33
CA ALA A 101 -23.84 -7.82 -3.25
C ALA A 101 -24.51 -8.78 -2.23
N PRO A 102 -24.37 -10.11 -2.39
CA PRO A 102 -24.78 -11.05 -1.35
C PRO A 102 -23.91 -10.88 -0.09
N ASP A 103 -24.43 -11.32 1.05
CA ASP A 103 -23.71 -11.26 2.32
C ASP A 103 -22.52 -12.23 2.34
N ALA A 104 -21.31 -11.65 2.32
CA ALA A 104 -20.04 -12.37 2.37
C ALA A 104 -19.38 -12.31 3.77
N SER A 105 -20.13 -11.96 4.81
CA SER A 105 -19.58 -11.80 6.15
C SER A 105 -19.24 -13.14 6.81
N ILE A 106 -18.09 -13.16 7.47
CA ILE A 106 -17.65 -14.20 8.40
C ILE A 106 -17.73 -13.60 9.80
N ALA A 107 -18.35 -14.30 10.76
CA ALA A 107 -18.31 -13.88 12.16
C ALA A 107 -16.86 -13.82 12.66
N GLY A 108 -16.40 -12.66 13.12
CA GLY A 108 -15.05 -12.45 13.65
C GLY A 108 -14.90 -12.91 15.10
N PRO A 109 -13.68 -12.84 15.65
CA PRO A 109 -13.42 -13.16 17.06
C PRO A 109 -14.05 -12.13 18.02
N ALA A 110 -14.60 -12.61 19.14
CA ALA A 110 -14.99 -11.77 20.27
C ALA A 110 -13.75 -11.13 20.92
N ASN A 111 -13.94 -10.06 21.70
CA ASN A 111 -12.84 -9.41 22.41
C ASN A 111 -12.07 -10.38 23.32
N GLY A 112 -10.74 -10.32 23.27
CA GLY A 112 -9.84 -11.24 23.97
C GLY A 112 -9.75 -12.64 23.36
N GLN A 113 -10.36 -12.88 22.18
CA GLN A 113 -10.34 -14.17 21.49
C GLN A 113 -9.62 -14.08 20.15
N ALA A 114 -9.28 -15.24 19.60
CA ALA A 114 -8.74 -15.39 18.25
C ALA A 114 -9.61 -16.34 17.42
N LYS A 115 -9.62 -16.12 16.09
CA LYS A 115 -10.27 -16.99 15.12
C LYS A 115 -9.35 -17.20 13.93
N THR A 116 -9.22 -18.43 13.48
CA THR A 116 -8.45 -18.77 12.29
C THR A 116 -9.38 -19.10 11.12
N ILE A 117 -9.14 -18.47 9.98
CA ILE A 117 -9.75 -18.79 8.67
C ILE A 117 -8.65 -19.20 7.68
N ARG A 118 -9.03 -19.60 6.46
CA ARG A 118 -8.06 -19.91 5.40
C ARG A 118 -8.00 -18.77 4.39
N MET A 119 -6.80 -18.27 4.16
CA MET A 119 -6.49 -17.26 3.13
C MET A 119 -6.08 -17.99 1.85
N PRO A 120 -6.89 -17.95 0.77
CA PRO A 120 -6.54 -18.58 -0.49
C PRO A 120 -5.56 -17.75 -1.31
N LYS A 121 -4.97 -18.36 -2.35
CA LYS A 121 -4.24 -17.64 -3.41
C LYS A 121 -5.18 -16.66 -4.10
N PHE A 122 -4.98 -15.39 -3.80
CA PHE A 122 -5.98 -14.34 -4.00
C PHE A 122 -5.29 -12.97 -3.93
N SER A 123 -5.88 -11.96 -4.57
CA SER A 123 -5.44 -10.58 -4.40
C SER A 123 -6.64 -9.69 -4.10
N GLY A 124 -6.58 -8.97 -2.99
CA GLY A 124 -7.72 -8.19 -2.52
C GLY A 124 -7.55 -7.65 -1.11
N ARG A 125 -8.66 -7.65 -0.36
CA ARG A 125 -8.77 -7.03 0.96
C ARG A 125 -9.39 -7.98 1.97
N VAL A 126 -8.88 -7.94 3.20
CA VAL A 126 -9.61 -8.45 4.37
C VAL A 126 -10.19 -7.27 5.12
N TYR A 127 -11.50 -7.07 5.00
CA TYR A 127 -12.23 -6.05 5.75
C TYR A 127 -12.62 -6.57 7.13
N PHE A 128 -12.70 -5.67 8.10
CA PHE A 128 -13.34 -5.93 9.38
C PHE A 128 -14.15 -4.71 9.83
N SER A 129 -15.31 -4.96 10.44
CA SER A 129 -16.24 -3.94 10.92
C SER A 129 -16.81 -4.29 12.30
N TYR A 130 -17.16 -3.27 13.07
CA TYR A 130 -17.66 -3.42 14.44
C TYR A 130 -19.16 -3.12 14.51
N GLY A 131 -19.94 -4.07 15.03
CA GLY A 131 -21.36 -3.94 15.36
C GLY A 131 -22.32 -3.95 14.16
N GLN A 132 -21.87 -3.50 12.99
CA GLN A 132 -22.68 -3.43 11.77
C GLN A 132 -21.94 -4.09 10.61
N LYS A 133 -22.70 -4.81 9.76
CA LYS A 133 -22.19 -5.37 8.51
C LYS A 133 -21.96 -4.27 7.48
N LEU A 134 -20.87 -4.38 6.72
CA LEU A 134 -20.61 -3.54 5.56
C LEU A 134 -21.61 -3.82 4.44
N VAL A 135 -21.96 -2.78 3.69
CA VAL A 135 -22.82 -2.80 2.51
C VAL A 135 -21.95 -2.69 1.27
N PHE A 136 -21.90 -3.76 0.50
CA PHE A 136 -21.21 -3.82 -0.79
C PHE A 136 -22.21 -3.80 -1.95
N LYS A 137 -21.80 -3.23 -3.09
CA LYS A 137 -22.55 -3.23 -4.34
C LYS A 137 -21.70 -3.74 -5.49
N LEU A 138 -22.36 -4.20 -6.55
CA LEU A 138 -21.76 -4.77 -7.75
C LEU A 138 -22.17 -3.93 -8.96
N THR A 139 -21.18 -3.36 -9.64
CA THR A 139 -21.32 -2.71 -10.95
C THR A 139 -21.03 -3.72 -12.07
N THR A 140 -21.22 -3.34 -13.33
CA THR A 140 -20.88 -4.18 -14.50
C THR A 140 -19.44 -4.72 -14.46
N GLY A 141 -18.51 -3.95 -13.89
CA GLY A 141 -17.10 -4.31 -13.72
C GLY A 141 -16.73 -5.08 -12.43
N GLY A 142 -17.71 -5.44 -11.60
CA GLY A 142 -17.48 -6.15 -10.33
C GLY A 142 -17.74 -5.29 -9.09
N LEU A 143 -16.96 -5.50 -8.03
CA LEU A 143 -17.19 -4.86 -6.73
C LEU A 143 -16.98 -3.35 -6.78
N VAL A 144 -17.94 -2.59 -6.23
CA VAL A 144 -17.75 -1.17 -5.89
C VAL A 144 -17.10 -1.09 -4.51
N GLN A 145 -15.90 -0.50 -4.44
CA GLN A 145 -15.21 -0.26 -3.17
C GLN A 145 -15.94 0.83 -2.36
N PRO A 146 -15.97 0.75 -1.01
CA PRO A 146 -16.52 1.82 -0.17
C PRO A 146 -15.85 3.16 -0.44
N ALA A 147 -16.64 4.23 -0.53
CA ALA A 147 -16.20 5.60 -0.81
C ALA A 147 -16.73 6.55 0.28
N VAL A 148 -16.28 6.34 1.52
CA VAL A 148 -16.80 7.02 2.73
C VAL A 148 -16.45 8.51 2.85
N GLN A 149 -15.72 9.07 1.88
CA GLN A 149 -15.64 10.52 1.70
C GLN A 149 -16.96 11.10 1.22
N ASN A 150 -17.80 10.31 0.53
CA ASN A 150 -19.17 10.66 0.20
C ASN A 150 -20.08 10.43 1.44
N PRO A 151 -20.75 11.47 1.97
CA PRO A 151 -21.65 11.33 3.11
C PRO A 151 -22.82 10.36 2.88
N SER A 152 -23.18 10.11 1.62
CA SER A 152 -24.27 9.19 1.24
C SER A 152 -23.79 7.74 1.05
N ASP A 153 -22.50 7.44 1.21
CA ASP A 153 -22.02 6.07 1.19
C ASP A 153 -22.69 5.27 2.33
N PRO A 154 -23.26 4.07 2.06
CA PRO A 154 -23.97 3.31 3.08
C PRO A 154 -23.07 2.87 4.25
N ASN A 155 -21.75 2.91 4.08
CA ASN A 155 -20.75 2.58 5.09
C ASN A 155 -20.21 3.80 5.84
N ALA A 156 -20.67 5.03 5.52
CA ALA A 156 -20.15 6.26 6.11
C ALA A 156 -20.22 6.28 7.64
N ASN A 157 -21.25 5.67 8.24
CA ASN A 157 -21.46 5.63 9.69
C ASN A 157 -21.00 4.32 10.37
N ILE A 158 -20.43 3.39 9.62
CA ILE A 158 -19.95 2.09 10.13
C ILE A 158 -18.49 2.24 10.55
N LEU A 159 -18.10 1.68 11.70
CA LEU A 159 -16.68 1.61 12.11
C LEU A 159 -16.03 0.38 11.48
N PHE A 160 -15.08 0.59 10.57
CA PHE A 160 -14.41 -0.49 9.84
C PHE A 160 -13.01 -0.10 9.38
N ASN A 161 -12.23 -1.10 9.00
CA ASN A 161 -10.98 -0.92 8.25
C ASN A 161 -10.73 -2.14 7.36
N TRP A 162 -9.62 -2.15 6.62
CA TRP A 162 -9.17 -3.29 5.84
C TRP A 162 -7.65 -3.36 5.78
N THR A 163 -7.12 -4.58 5.61
CA THR A 163 -5.77 -4.83 5.09
C THR A 163 -5.84 -5.20 3.61
N GLU A 164 -4.82 -4.84 2.83
CA GLU A 164 -4.63 -5.32 1.46
C GLU A 164 -3.62 -6.46 1.45
N TYR A 165 -3.89 -7.49 0.65
CA TYR A 165 -2.97 -8.62 0.51
C TYR A 165 -2.96 -9.22 -0.89
N THR A 166 -1.85 -9.87 -1.20
CA THR A 166 -1.73 -10.82 -2.32
C THR A 166 -1.03 -12.07 -1.83
N LEU A 167 -1.70 -13.21 -1.95
CA LEU A 167 -1.08 -14.54 -1.81
C LEU A 167 -1.02 -15.19 -3.18
N ASN A 168 0.17 -15.58 -3.63
CA ASN A 168 0.37 -16.28 -4.90
C ASN A 168 1.53 -17.28 -4.79
N ASP A 169 1.98 -17.82 -5.92
CA ASP A 169 3.10 -18.79 -5.95
C ASP A 169 4.44 -18.21 -5.51
N ALA A 170 4.58 -16.89 -5.47
CA ALA A 170 5.76 -16.15 -5.00
C ALA A 170 5.64 -15.69 -3.53
N GLY A 171 4.59 -16.10 -2.81
CA GLY A 171 4.43 -15.86 -1.39
C GLY A 171 3.31 -14.89 -1.04
N LEU A 172 3.42 -14.27 0.14
CA LEU A 172 2.44 -13.34 0.70
C LEU A 172 3.03 -11.93 0.76
N TRP A 173 2.25 -10.95 0.31
CA TRP A 173 2.39 -9.54 0.68
C TRP A 173 1.14 -9.14 1.44
N ILE A 174 1.29 -8.53 2.61
CA ILE A 174 0.17 -8.03 3.42
C ILE A 174 0.56 -6.71 4.06
N ASN A 175 -0.32 -5.71 4.00
CA ASN A 175 -0.03 -4.36 4.50
C ASN A 175 -1.00 -3.91 5.61
N SER A 176 -0.55 -2.91 6.36
CA SER A 176 -1.44 -1.94 7.00
C SER A 176 -1.47 -0.70 6.10
N THR A 177 -2.65 -0.14 5.83
CA THR A 177 -2.81 0.99 4.90
C THR A 177 -3.66 2.11 5.47
N GLN A 178 -3.25 3.35 5.19
CA GLN A 178 -3.93 4.58 5.57
C GLN A 178 -4.10 5.53 4.36
N VAL A 179 -3.92 5.01 3.14
CA VAL A 179 -3.98 5.78 1.88
C VAL A 179 -5.34 6.43 1.66
N ASP A 180 -6.41 5.79 2.13
CA ASP A 180 -7.77 6.31 2.02
C ASP A 180 -8.29 6.90 3.35
N MET A 181 -7.97 6.27 4.49
CA MET A 181 -8.39 6.74 5.81
C MET A 181 -7.55 6.18 6.97
N PHE A 182 -7.52 6.91 8.09
CA PHE A 182 -7.08 6.41 9.39
C PHE A 182 -8.33 6.12 10.24
N SER A 183 -8.55 4.87 10.63
CA SER A 183 -9.76 4.42 11.34
C SER A 183 -9.39 3.32 12.35
N ALA A 184 -10.30 2.37 12.62
CA ALA A 184 -10.09 1.27 13.57
C ALA A 184 -8.68 0.66 13.43
N PRO A 185 -7.83 0.72 14.48
CA PRO A 185 -6.43 0.37 14.37
C PRO A 185 -6.25 -1.14 14.25
N TYR A 186 -5.24 -1.54 13.50
CA TYR A 186 -4.89 -2.94 13.31
C TYR A 186 -3.44 -3.07 12.88
N ALA A 187 -2.89 -4.26 13.11
CA ALA A 187 -1.61 -4.68 12.60
C ALA A 187 -1.73 -5.98 11.82
N VAL A 188 -0.74 -6.22 10.97
CA VAL A 188 -0.65 -7.44 10.16
C VAL A 188 0.68 -8.12 10.39
N GLY A 189 0.74 -9.41 10.10
CA GLY A 189 1.98 -10.16 10.19
C GLY A 189 2.03 -11.42 9.33
N VAL A 190 3.22 -11.97 9.18
CA VAL A 190 3.49 -13.23 8.48
C VAL A 190 4.49 -14.06 9.27
N LYS A 191 4.16 -15.35 9.47
CA LYS A 191 5.06 -16.36 10.04
C LYS A 191 5.84 -17.03 8.92
N ARG A 192 7.16 -17.12 9.13
CA ARG A 192 8.11 -17.75 8.21
C ARG A 192 8.36 -19.23 8.53
N PRO A 193 8.95 -20.02 7.62
CA PRO A 193 9.27 -21.43 7.85
C PRO A 193 10.22 -21.65 9.05
N ASN A 194 11.14 -20.71 9.28
CA ASN A 194 12.07 -20.75 10.41
C ASN A 194 11.42 -20.40 11.76
N GLY A 195 10.11 -20.17 11.80
CA GLY A 195 9.34 -19.84 13.00
C GLY A 195 9.31 -18.36 13.38
N THR A 196 10.11 -17.50 12.74
CA THR A 196 10.06 -16.06 13.04
C THR A 196 8.81 -15.40 12.45
N THR A 197 8.39 -14.29 13.04
CA THR A 197 7.24 -13.50 12.58
C THR A 197 7.70 -12.10 12.22
N LEU A 198 7.26 -11.61 11.05
CA LEU A 198 7.30 -10.19 10.72
C LEU A 198 5.93 -9.58 11.00
N SER A 199 5.91 -8.33 11.46
CA SER A 199 4.68 -7.58 11.68
C SER A 199 4.88 -6.09 11.48
N THR A 200 3.82 -5.37 11.15
CA THR A 200 3.80 -3.91 10.98
C THR A 200 2.38 -3.36 11.18
N GLY A 201 2.25 -2.05 11.35
CA GLY A 201 0.96 -1.34 11.52
C GLY A 201 0.49 -1.13 12.96
N HIS A 202 1.22 -1.67 13.94
CA HIS A 202 0.94 -1.39 15.35
C HIS A 202 1.21 0.08 15.67
N LEU A 203 0.27 0.71 16.36
CA LEU A 203 0.45 2.04 16.93
C LEU A 203 1.25 1.97 18.24
N LYS A 204 1.92 3.07 18.59
CA LYS A 204 2.46 3.30 19.93
C LYS A 204 1.32 3.30 20.96
N PRO A 205 1.56 2.95 22.23
CA PRO A 205 0.58 3.18 23.28
C PRO A 205 0.09 4.63 23.29
N GLY A 206 -1.22 4.86 23.19
CA GLY A 206 -1.77 6.21 23.11
C GLY A 206 -1.79 6.82 21.69
N GLY A 207 -1.29 6.09 20.69
CA GLY A 207 -1.05 6.57 19.34
C GLY A 207 -2.33 6.87 18.56
N TYR A 208 -3.41 6.12 18.80
CA TYR A 208 -4.70 6.37 18.16
C TYR A 208 -5.25 7.73 18.58
N LYS A 209 -5.29 7.99 19.89
CA LYS A 209 -5.73 9.28 20.42
C LYS A 209 -4.79 10.42 20.01
N ALA A 210 -3.48 10.21 20.11
CA ALA A 210 -2.47 11.21 19.76
C ALA A 210 -2.55 11.63 18.28
N PHE A 211 -2.84 10.69 17.37
CA PHE A 211 -3.08 11.02 15.96
C PHE A 211 -4.26 11.98 15.80
N PHE A 212 -5.44 11.64 16.34
CA PHE A 212 -6.63 12.49 16.19
C PHE A 212 -6.46 13.86 16.86
N ASP A 213 -5.83 13.92 18.02
CA ASP A 213 -5.59 15.19 18.71
C ASP A 213 -4.61 16.07 17.95
N SER A 214 -3.52 15.50 17.44
CA SER A 214 -2.52 16.24 16.65
C SER A 214 -3.03 16.65 15.27
N LEU A 215 -3.95 15.91 14.67
CA LEU A 215 -4.59 16.29 13.41
C LEU A 215 -5.61 17.41 13.64
N ARG A 216 -6.38 17.33 14.73
CA ARG A 216 -7.35 18.36 15.12
C ARG A 216 -6.70 19.71 15.39
N SER A 217 -5.52 19.72 16.02
CA SER A 217 -4.77 20.95 16.31
C SER A 217 -3.99 21.51 15.13
N GLN A 218 -3.91 20.79 14.01
CA GLN A 218 -3.17 21.24 12.84
C GLN A 218 -3.95 22.32 12.07
N SER A 219 -3.37 23.52 12.00
CA SER A 219 -3.91 24.63 11.23
C SER A 219 -3.93 24.35 9.72
N GLY A 220 -4.84 25.01 8.99
CA GLY A 220 -4.99 24.82 7.53
C GLY A 220 -6.11 23.87 7.12
N GLY A 221 -6.99 23.48 8.06
CA GLY A 221 -8.20 22.69 7.78
C GLY A 221 -8.08 21.20 8.06
N TRP A 222 -6.92 20.69 8.48
CA TRP A 222 -6.69 19.25 8.69
C TRP A 222 -7.61 18.61 9.73
N GLY A 223 -8.03 19.37 10.75
CA GLY A 223 -9.05 18.90 11.70
C GLY A 223 -10.40 18.57 11.05
N GLY A 224 -10.71 19.20 9.91
CA GLY A 224 -11.90 18.93 9.10
C GLY A 224 -11.89 17.56 8.40
N LEU A 225 -10.76 16.85 8.37
CA LEU A 225 -10.67 15.47 7.88
C LEU A 225 -11.34 14.46 8.82
N ILE A 226 -11.48 14.81 10.10
CA ILE A 226 -12.03 13.93 11.12
C ILE A 226 -13.54 13.80 10.89
N ARG A 227 -14.02 12.55 10.91
CA ARG A 227 -15.42 12.18 10.85
C ARG A 227 -15.80 11.57 12.18
N THR A 228 -16.76 12.21 12.83
CA THR A 228 -17.29 11.82 14.13
C THR A 228 -18.79 11.59 13.98
N ARG A 229 -19.30 10.49 14.52
CA ARG A 229 -20.74 10.26 14.61
C ARG A 229 -21.39 11.31 15.49
N SER A 230 -22.70 11.46 15.36
CA SER A 230 -23.52 12.32 16.22
C SER A 230 -23.43 11.95 17.71
N ASP A 231 -23.08 10.70 18.05
CA ASP A 231 -22.86 10.22 19.41
C ASP A 231 -21.48 10.57 19.99
N GLY A 232 -20.65 11.30 19.25
CA GLY A 232 -19.29 11.69 19.66
C GLY A 232 -18.21 10.64 19.34
N THR A 233 -18.56 9.47 18.81
CA THR A 233 -17.57 8.45 18.42
C THR A 233 -16.79 8.91 17.19
N ILE A 234 -15.46 8.99 17.31
CA ILE A 234 -14.59 9.20 16.17
C ILE A 234 -14.61 7.94 15.29
N LEU A 235 -15.01 8.08 14.02
CA LEU A 235 -15.01 6.98 13.06
C LEU A 235 -13.67 6.88 12.34
N ARG A 236 -13.19 8.00 11.79
CA ARG A 236 -12.00 8.04 10.93
C ARG A 236 -11.50 9.46 10.70
N ALA A 237 -10.29 9.59 10.19
CA ALA A 237 -9.86 10.76 9.43
C ALA A 237 -9.73 10.35 7.95
N LEU A 238 -10.28 11.15 7.03
CA LEU A 238 -10.07 10.96 5.59
C LEU A 238 -8.63 11.32 5.23
N ALA A 239 -8.02 10.59 4.29
CA ALA A 239 -6.77 11.00 3.68
C ALA A 239 -6.94 12.35 2.93
N PRO A 240 -5.88 13.16 2.79
CA PRO A 240 -6.03 14.56 2.39
C PRO A 240 -6.61 14.77 0.99
N GLY A 241 -6.38 13.87 0.02
CA GLY A 241 -7.03 13.94 -1.30
C GLY A 241 -8.56 13.79 -1.21
N HIS A 242 -9.03 12.81 -0.45
CA HIS A 242 -10.46 12.65 -0.12
C HIS A 242 -11.00 13.83 0.68
N GLY A 243 -10.15 14.43 1.53
CA GLY A 243 -10.44 15.67 2.24
C GLY A 243 -10.71 16.85 1.31
N ILE A 244 -9.92 16.99 0.24
CA ILE A 244 -10.15 18.01 -0.80
C ILE A 244 -11.47 17.72 -1.54
N GLU A 245 -11.69 16.47 -1.95
CA GLU A 245 -12.94 16.06 -2.64
C GLU A 245 -14.18 16.36 -1.78
N ALA A 246 -14.11 16.11 -0.48
CA ALA A 246 -15.19 16.39 0.48
C ALA A 246 -15.26 17.86 0.93
N GLY A 247 -14.42 18.76 0.42
CA GLY A 247 -14.38 20.17 0.80
C GLY A 247 -13.84 20.46 2.21
N ALA A 248 -13.19 19.50 2.84
CA ALA A 248 -12.61 19.62 4.18
C ALA A 248 -11.20 20.24 4.19
N LEU A 249 -10.47 20.14 3.08
CA LEU A 249 -9.17 20.77 2.89
C LEU A 249 -9.19 21.66 1.64
N PRO A 250 -8.50 22.82 1.65
CA PRO A 250 -8.42 23.66 0.47
C PRO A 250 -7.56 22.97 -0.61
N ALA A 251 -8.03 22.98 -1.85
CA ALA A 251 -7.30 22.43 -3.00
C ALA A 251 -5.93 23.10 -3.24
N SER A 252 -5.70 24.26 -2.63
CA SER A 252 -4.46 25.04 -2.70
C SER A 252 -3.46 24.77 -1.57
N VAL A 253 -3.73 23.83 -0.66
CA VAL A 253 -2.94 23.62 0.57
C VAL A 253 -1.44 23.38 0.32
N MET A 254 -1.05 22.78 -0.82
CA MET A 254 0.36 22.55 -1.20
C MET A 254 0.96 23.63 -2.11
N ASN A 255 0.18 24.62 -2.56
CA ASN A 255 0.57 25.54 -3.64
C ASN A 255 1.87 26.31 -3.35
N ASP A 256 2.04 26.78 -2.11
CA ASP A 256 3.26 27.51 -1.72
C ASP A 256 4.51 26.64 -1.89
N TYR A 257 4.49 25.42 -1.36
CA TYR A 257 5.60 24.48 -1.48
C TYR A 257 5.90 24.15 -2.96
N VAL A 258 4.85 23.87 -3.75
CA VAL A 258 4.98 23.60 -5.18
C VAL A 258 5.62 24.77 -5.92
N ASN A 259 5.20 26.01 -5.63
CA ASN A 259 5.78 27.20 -6.26
C ASN A 259 7.27 27.35 -5.95
N ARG A 260 7.68 27.11 -4.70
CA ARG A 260 9.09 27.14 -4.30
C ARG A 260 9.91 26.06 -5.01
N VAL A 261 9.41 24.82 -5.09
CA VAL A 261 10.06 23.72 -5.82
C VAL A 261 10.28 24.08 -7.29
N TRP A 262 9.24 24.59 -7.95
CA TRP A 262 9.30 24.99 -9.35
C TRP A 262 10.26 26.16 -9.59
N SER A 263 10.29 27.13 -8.67
CA SER A 263 11.25 28.25 -8.73
C SER A 263 12.70 27.78 -8.56
N LYS A 264 12.96 26.82 -7.66
CA LYS A 264 14.31 26.26 -7.46
C LYS A 264 14.81 25.57 -8.72
N TYR A 265 13.97 24.72 -9.32
CA TYR A 265 14.36 23.88 -10.45
C TYR A 265 14.24 24.55 -11.82
N SER A 266 13.92 25.85 -11.89
CA SER A 266 14.10 26.64 -13.12
C SER A 266 15.57 26.99 -13.39
N SER A 267 16.37 27.12 -12.32
CA SER A 267 17.80 27.44 -12.39
C SER A 267 18.71 26.28 -11.96
N GLN A 268 18.18 25.30 -11.21
CA GLN A 268 18.90 24.10 -10.75
C GLN A 268 18.36 22.83 -11.39
N THR A 269 19.18 21.77 -11.38
CA THR A 269 18.78 20.44 -11.84
C THR A 269 18.30 19.60 -10.65
N LEU A 270 17.14 18.96 -10.81
CA LEU A 270 16.67 17.87 -9.94
C LEU A 270 17.17 16.54 -10.49
N THR A 271 17.94 15.77 -9.73
CA THR A 271 18.36 14.42 -10.13
C THR A 271 17.42 13.39 -9.53
N VAL A 272 16.87 12.50 -10.35
CA VAL A 272 16.01 11.38 -9.93
C VAL A 272 16.68 10.06 -10.29
N GLN A 273 16.88 9.22 -9.28
CA GLN A 273 17.42 7.86 -9.38
C GLN A 273 16.33 6.89 -8.87
N PRO A 274 15.37 6.51 -9.72
CA PRO A 274 14.13 5.91 -9.25
C PRO A 274 14.22 4.38 -9.05
N PHE A 275 15.36 3.76 -9.37
CA PHE A 275 15.60 2.33 -9.25
C PHE A 275 16.68 2.05 -8.21
N ALA A 276 16.30 1.40 -7.11
CA ALA A 276 17.21 1.07 -6.03
C ALA A 276 18.31 0.07 -6.47
N ASP A 277 17.96 -0.87 -7.35
CA ASP A 277 18.84 -1.89 -7.90
C ASP A 277 19.66 -1.42 -9.11
N GLN A 278 19.35 -0.23 -9.66
CA GLN A 278 20.04 0.35 -10.82
C GLN A 278 20.52 1.77 -10.53
N PRO A 279 21.51 1.96 -9.64
CA PRO A 279 21.89 3.28 -9.16
C PRO A 279 22.50 4.21 -10.22
N ASN A 280 22.89 3.66 -11.37
CA ASN A 280 23.42 4.41 -12.50
C ASN A 280 22.32 4.94 -13.45
N THR A 281 21.07 4.48 -13.30
CA THR A 281 19.94 4.97 -14.08
C THR A 281 19.41 6.26 -13.45
N LYS A 282 19.78 7.40 -14.05
CA LYS A 282 19.45 8.74 -13.55
C LYS A 282 18.70 9.55 -14.60
N TYR A 283 17.82 10.41 -14.10
CA TYR A 283 17.07 11.37 -14.89
C TYR A 283 17.24 12.78 -14.31
N PHE A 284 17.25 13.79 -15.17
CA PHE A 284 17.61 15.16 -14.81
C PHE A 284 16.46 16.10 -15.15
N GLY A 285 15.76 16.58 -14.13
CA GLY A 285 14.61 17.46 -14.23
C GLY A 285 15.01 18.94 -14.19
N ARG A 286 14.48 19.73 -15.13
CA ARG A 286 14.59 21.19 -15.13
C ARG A 286 13.30 21.84 -15.60
N VAL A 287 12.89 22.91 -14.92
CA VAL A 287 11.71 23.71 -15.29
C VAL A 287 12.08 24.65 -16.43
N GLN A 288 11.28 24.61 -17.50
CA GLN A 288 11.33 25.53 -18.63
C GLN A 288 9.91 25.99 -18.93
N GLY A 289 9.65 27.30 -18.80
CA GLY A 289 8.28 27.84 -18.86
C GLY A 289 7.38 27.17 -17.80
N ASN A 290 6.29 26.56 -18.24
CA ASN A 290 5.31 25.90 -17.36
C ASN A 290 5.50 24.38 -17.26
N THR A 291 6.65 23.84 -17.69
CA THR A 291 6.87 22.39 -17.72
C THR A 291 8.21 22.02 -17.11
N MET A 292 8.24 20.97 -16.28
CA MET A 292 9.47 20.33 -15.82
C MET A 292 9.80 19.18 -16.76
N ASN A 293 10.87 19.33 -17.55
CA ASN A 293 11.34 18.31 -18.49
C ASN A 293 12.42 17.45 -17.83
N PHE A 294 12.28 16.13 -17.91
CA PHE A 294 13.30 15.18 -17.48
C PHE A 294 14.06 14.62 -18.67
N THR A 295 15.38 14.74 -18.64
CA THR A 295 16.26 14.09 -19.60
C THR A 295 16.93 12.85 -19.02
N ASN A 296 17.31 11.91 -19.87
CA ASN A 296 18.23 10.82 -19.51
C ASN A 296 19.70 11.26 -19.63
N SER A 297 20.64 10.37 -19.32
CA SER A 297 22.08 10.65 -19.44
C SER A 297 22.58 10.95 -20.85
N SER A 298 21.82 10.64 -21.91
CA SER A 298 22.17 11.04 -23.29
C SER A 298 21.64 12.43 -23.66
N GLY A 299 20.96 13.13 -22.73
CA GLY A 299 20.38 14.45 -22.96
C GLY A 299 19.01 14.45 -23.63
N ALA A 300 18.43 13.27 -23.93
CA ALA A 300 17.11 13.18 -24.54
C ALA A 300 16.02 13.41 -23.50
N VAL A 301 15.02 14.26 -23.80
CA VAL A 301 13.83 14.42 -22.96
C VAL A 301 12.99 13.13 -23.02
N VAL A 302 12.73 12.51 -21.87
CA VAL A 302 12.04 11.22 -21.78
C VAL A 302 10.66 11.31 -21.14
N THR A 303 10.40 12.35 -20.35
CA THR A 303 9.08 12.65 -19.79
C THR A 303 9.02 14.11 -19.32
N SER A 304 7.81 14.61 -19.12
CA SER A 304 7.56 15.99 -18.68
C SER A 304 6.41 16.05 -17.68
N PHE A 305 6.47 17.00 -16.76
CA PHE A 305 5.43 17.23 -15.76
C PHE A 305 4.92 18.67 -15.83
N GLN A 306 3.60 18.82 -15.77
CA GLN A 306 2.97 20.10 -15.47
C GLN A 306 3.04 20.36 -13.97
N LYS A 307 2.85 21.62 -13.56
CA LYS A 307 2.83 21.98 -12.14
C LYS A 307 1.67 21.26 -11.43
N PRO A 308 1.95 20.38 -10.45
CA PRO A 308 0.91 19.60 -9.82
C PRO A 308 0.08 20.46 -8.85
N ASP A 309 -1.19 20.12 -8.70
CA ASP A 309 -2.04 20.63 -7.64
C ASP A 309 -1.96 19.74 -6.38
N SER A 310 -2.57 20.19 -5.27
CA SER A 310 -2.52 19.45 -4.00
C SER A 310 -3.14 18.05 -4.11
N ASP A 311 -4.20 17.91 -4.90
CA ASP A 311 -4.89 16.64 -5.09
C ASP A 311 -4.00 15.64 -5.86
N SER A 312 -3.38 16.07 -6.97
CA SER A 312 -2.39 15.25 -7.70
C SER A 312 -1.27 14.75 -6.79
N ILE A 313 -0.82 15.58 -5.83
CA ILE A 313 0.21 15.22 -4.84
C ILE A 313 -0.32 14.20 -3.84
N PHE A 314 -1.43 14.48 -3.15
CA PHE A 314 -1.91 13.59 -2.09
C PHE A 314 -2.40 12.24 -2.61
N GLY A 315 -2.96 12.22 -3.83
CA GLY A 315 -3.40 10.99 -4.48
C GLY A 315 -2.35 10.29 -5.34
N CYS A 316 -1.18 10.90 -5.57
CA CYS A 316 -0.18 10.41 -6.53
C CYS A 316 -0.76 10.04 -7.90
N TYR A 317 -1.55 10.95 -8.47
CA TYR A 317 -2.32 10.74 -9.69
C TYR A 317 -2.50 12.05 -10.45
N LYS A 318 -3.38 12.07 -11.47
CA LYS A 318 -3.65 13.25 -12.31
C LYS A 318 -2.36 13.80 -12.93
N LEU A 319 -1.85 14.93 -12.46
CA LEU A 319 -0.62 15.55 -12.98
C LEU A 319 0.67 14.83 -12.52
N LEU A 320 0.54 13.88 -11.59
CA LEU A 320 1.57 12.96 -11.12
C LEU A 320 1.18 11.50 -11.38
N ASP A 321 0.49 11.21 -12.49
CA ASP A 321 0.21 9.84 -12.91
C ASP A 321 1.49 8.99 -13.01
N ALA A 322 1.43 7.78 -12.48
CA ALA A 322 2.55 6.85 -12.44
C ALA A 322 2.22 5.57 -13.21
N PRO A 323 2.25 5.58 -14.55
CA PRO A 323 1.97 4.41 -15.37
C PRO A 323 2.93 3.26 -15.06
N ASN A 324 2.53 2.03 -15.38
CA ASN A 324 3.39 0.85 -15.22
C ASN A 324 4.38 0.73 -16.40
N ASP A 325 5.27 1.72 -16.53
CA ASP A 325 6.37 1.75 -17.48
C ASP A 325 7.72 1.79 -16.75
N LEU A 326 8.82 1.89 -17.51
CA LEU A 326 10.18 1.92 -16.97
C LEU A 326 10.79 3.34 -16.93
N VAL A 327 9.98 4.39 -17.13
CA VAL A 327 10.49 5.77 -17.18
C VAL A 327 9.60 6.74 -16.43
N ARG A 328 8.40 7.08 -16.95
CA ARG A 328 7.52 8.07 -16.31
C ARG A 328 7.03 7.56 -14.96
N GLY A 329 6.62 6.30 -14.88
CA GLY A 329 6.12 5.68 -13.64
C GLY A 329 7.11 5.80 -12.48
N PRO A 330 8.33 5.25 -12.61
CA PRO A 330 9.36 5.35 -11.59
C PRO A 330 9.72 6.79 -11.20
N ILE A 331 9.86 7.71 -12.17
CA ILE A 331 10.10 9.14 -11.88
C ILE A 331 8.94 9.75 -11.09
N SER A 332 7.69 9.49 -11.50
CA SER A 332 6.48 10.04 -10.86
C SER A 332 6.33 9.56 -9.42
N ARG A 333 6.65 8.28 -9.14
CA ARG A 333 6.65 7.72 -7.79
C ARG A 333 7.63 8.46 -6.89
N THR A 334 8.88 8.64 -7.36
CA THR A 334 9.90 9.40 -6.64
C THR A 334 9.46 10.84 -6.39
N LEU A 335 8.91 11.53 -7.39
CA LEU A 335 8.40 12.90 -7.22
C LEU A 335 7.23 12.98 -6.25
N CYS A 336 6.27 12.06 -6.32
CA CYS A 336 5.13 12.06 -5.42
C CYS A 336 5.56 11.91 -3.96
N ALA A 337 6.48 10.98 -3.68
CA ALA A 337 7.06 10.81 -2.35
C ALA A 337 7.78 12.09 -1.89
N GLY A 338 8.60 12.71 -2.74
CA GLY A 338 9.29 13.95 -2.43
C GLY A 338 8.35 15.13 -2.14
N TYR A 339 7.22 15.25 -2.85
CA TYR A 339 6.21 16.27 -2.56
C TYR A 339 5.48 15.99 -1.24
N ASN A 340 5.01 14.76 -1.01
CA ASN A 340 4.29 14.40 0.22
C ASN A 340 5.18 14.57 1.46
N ARG A 341 6.45 14.19 1.37
CA ARG A 341 7.45 14.31 2.43
C ARG A 341 8.12 15.68 2.49
N SER A 342 7.77 16.58 1.58
CA SER A 342 8.33 17.94 1.47
C SER A 342 9.87 18.00 1.38
N THR A 343 10.51 17.06 0.66
CA THR A 343 11.98 16.98 0.56
C THR A 343 12.60 17.55 -0.72
N LEU A 344 11.80 17.85 -1.76
CA LEU A 344 12.31 18.39 -3.03
C LEU A 344 13.07 19.73 -2.85
N LEU A 345 12.72 20.54 -1.85
CA LEU A 345 13.48 21.77 -1.55
C LEU A 345 14.81 21.51 -0.85
N SER A 346 14.88 20.57 0.08
CA SER A 346 16.07 20.32 0.89
C SER A 346 17.06 19.35 0.22
N ASN A 347 16.58 18.46 -0.66
CA ASN A 347 17.40 17.45 -1.32
C ASN A 347 17.19 17.44 -2.85
N PRO A 348 18.18 17.90 -3.64
CA PRO A 348 18.12 17.86 -5.10
C PRO A 348 18.44 16.50 -5.73
N ASN A 349 18.76 15.47 -4.93
CA ASN A 349 19.02 14.10 -5.41
C ASN A 349 17.99 13.15 -4.80
N GLN A 350 16.99 12.81 -5.58
CA GLN A 350 15.81 12.06 -5.15
C GLN A 350 15.88 10.60 -5.63
N PRO A 351 15.30 9.63 -4.89
CA PRO A 351 14.65 9.79 -3.59
C PRO A 351 15.66 10.05 -2.45
N ASP A 352 15.17 10.50 -1.30
CA ASP A 352 16.00 10.63 -0.10
C ASP A 352 16.56 9.28 0.38
N ALA A 353 17.78 9.29 0.92
CA ALA A 353 18.46 8.08 1.41
C ALA A 353 17.98 7.62 2.81
N ASN A 354 17.30 8.51 3.55
CA ASN A 354 16.71 8.23 4.87
C ASN A 354 15.58 9.24 5.17
N ASP A 355 14.91 9.08 6.30
CA ASP A 355 13.73 9.84 6.72
C ASP A 355 14.02 11.09 7.57
N ALA A 356 15.29 11.41 7.86
CA ALA A 356 15.65 12.49 8.80
C ALA A 356 15.06 13.86 8.41
N ASN A 357 14.87 14.09 7.11
CA ASN A 357 14.37 15.34 6.53
C ASN A 357 12.90 15.29 6.11
N PHE A 358 12.18 14.18 6.37
CA PHE A 358 10.78 14.09 6.01
C PHE A 358 9.93 15.05 6.85
N TYR A 359 8.95 15.66 6.19
CA TYR A 359 7.89 16.48 6.80
C TYR A 359 8.42 17.69 7.60
N LYS A 360 9.57 18.26 7.21
CA LYS A 360 10.19 19.42 7.90
C LYS A 360 9.72 20.77 7.38
N ASP A 361 9.17 20.84 6.17
CA ASP A 361 8.55 22.08 5.70
C ASP A 361 7.21 22.31 6.40
N ALA A 362 6.87 23.58 6.67
CA ALA A 362 5.60 23.93 7.28
C ALA A 362 4.39 23.51 6.40
N VAL A 363 4.59 23.49 5.08
CA VAL A 363 3.62 23.01 4.08
C VAL A 363 4.03 21.60 3.64
N THR A 364 3.35 20.59 4.18
CA THR A 364 3.66 19.18 3.95
C THR A 364 2.40 18.31 4.08
N ASN A 365 2.50 17.00 3.79
CA ASN A 365 1.43 16.05 4.10
C ASN A 365 1.39 15.77 5.62
N HIS A 366 0.74 16.67 6.36
CA HIS A 366 0.60 16.57 7.82
C HIS A 366 -0.16 15.32 8.27
N TYR A 367 -1.07 14.80 7.44
CA TYR A 367 -1.77 13.54 7.71
C TYR A 367 -0.78 12.37 7.77
N SER A 368 0.04 12.17 6.72
CA SER A 368 1.04 11.10 6.70
C SER A 368 2.08 11.28 7.81
N ALA A 369 2.61 12.50 7.97
CA ALA A 369 3.58 12.83 9.01
C ALA A 369 3.13 12.39 10.41
N LYS A 370 1.87 12.69 10.75
CA LYS A 370 1.30 12.36 12.06
C LYS A 370 1.06 10.87 12.23
N ILE A 371 0.73 10.12 11.17
CA ILE A 371 0.59 8.67 11.23
C ILE A 371 1.94 8.01 11.50
N HIS A 372 2.97 8.31 10.70
CA HIS A 372 4.33 7.79 10.93
C HIS A 372 4.81 8.07 12.36
N ALA A 373 4.53 9.28 12.88
CA ALA A 373 4.90 9.65 14.25
C ALA A 373 4.24 8.77 15.32
N GLN A 374 3.09 8.14 15.03
CA GLN A 374 2.37 7.26 15.96
C GLN A 374 2.56 5.76 15.69
N MET A 375 3.20 5.36 14.59
CA MET A 375 3.51 3.96 14.30
C MET A 375 4.70 3.47 15.15
N ALA A 376 4.59 2.27 15.71
CA ALA A 376 5.61 1.72 16.61
C ALA A 376 6.95 1.45 15.90
N ASP A 377 6.91 1.02 14.65
CA ASP A 377 8.08 0.79 13.78
C ASP A 377 8.42 2.00 12.90
N GLY A 378 7.67 3.11 13.03
CA GLY A 378 7.79 4.31 12.21
C GLY A 378 7.34 4.14 10.76
N LYS A 379 6.77 3.00 10.36
CA LYS A 379 6.34 2.70 8.99
C LYS A 379 4.84 2.86 8.83
N ALA A 380 4.40 3.45 7.72
CA ALA A 380 3.00 3.68 7.43
C ALA A 380 2.75 3.73 5.92
N TYR A 381 1.54 3.43 5.49
CA TYR A 381 1.07 3.73 4.13
C TYR A 381 0.21 5.00 4.20
N GLY A 382 0.84 6.15 4.44
CA GLY A 382 0.15 7.42 4.61
C GLY A 382 -0.21 8.12 3.29
N PHE A 383 0.41 7.69 2.19
CA PHE A 383 0.07 8.03 0.81
C PHE A 383 0.48 6.87 -0.13
N ALA A 384 0.05 6.92 -1.40
CA ALA A 384 0.13 5.75 -2.29
C ALA A 384 1.54 5.24 -2.60
N PHE A 385 2.57 6.10 -2.48
CA PHE A 385 3.97 5.78 -2.77
C PHE A 385 4.90 5.92 -1.55
N ASP A 386 4.39 5.59 -0.36
CA ASP A 386 5.22 5.55 0.85
C ASP A 386 6.30 4.44 0.81
N ASP A 387 6.17 3.50 -0.14
CA ASP A 387 7.14 2.44 -0.44
C ASP A 387 8.46 2.96 -1.01
N VAL A 388 8.49 4.20 -1.53
CA VAL A 388 9.74 4.84 -1.92
C VAL A 388 10.63 5.00 -0.68
N GLY A 389 11.79 4.35 -0.69
CA GLY A 389 12.70 4.32 0.47
C GLY A 389 12.33 3.29 1.54
N ALA A 390 11.37 2.40 1.27
CA ALA A 390 10.93 1.33 2.17
C ALA A 390 10.37 1.84 3.53
N HIS A 391 9.56 2.90 3.52
CA HIS A 391 8.93 3.47 4.73
C HIS A 391 7.46 3.03 4.91
N GLU A 392 6.97 2.15 4.05
CA GLU A 392 5.62 1.61 4.06
C GLU A 392 5.43 0.50 5.09
N SER A 393 4.21 0.39 5.62
CA SER A 393 3.80 -0.67 6.53
C SER A 393 3.37 -1.93 5.76
N LEU A 394 4.33 -2.60 5.14
CA LEU A 394 4.15 -3.87 4.44
C LEU A 394 5.12 -4.93 4.95
N VAL A 395 4.63 -6.17 5.09
CA VAL A 395 5.49 -7.34 5.30
C VAL A 395 5.32 -8.36 4.19
N HIS A 396 6.40 -9.06 3.89
CA HIS A 396 6.46 -10.07 2.84
C HIS A 396 7.26 -11.30 3.29
N ASP A 397 6.82 -12.47 2.83
CA ASP A 397 7.62 -13.69 2.84
C ASP A 397 7.31 -14.54 1.61
N GLY A 398 8.33 -15.19 1.05
CA GLY A 398 8.23 -16.04 -0.14
C GLY A 398 7.67 -17.44 0.14
N ASP A 399 7.71 -17.91 1.38
CA ASP A 399 7.19 -19.22 1.81
C ASP A 399 6.34 -19.08 3.10
N PRO A 400 5.23 -18.32 3.03
CA PRO A 400 4.45 -17.93 4.20
C PRO A 400 3.76 -19.15 4.83
N GLN A 401 3.96 -19.35 6.13
CA GLN A 401 3.33 -20.45 6.88
C GLN A 401 1.98 -20.06 7.47
N GLN A 402 1.81 -18.79 7.84
CA GLN A 402 0.62 -18.25 8.48
C GLN A 402 0.61 -16.72 8.34
N ALA A 403 -0.57 -16.13 8.21
CA ALA A 403 -0.79 -14.69 8.29
C ALA A 403 -1.50 -14.32 9.59
N TYR A 404 -1.32 -13.07 10.03
CA TYR A 404 -1.95 -12.51 11.22
C TYR A 404 -2.64 -11.19 10.91
N ILE A 405 -3.80 -10.97 11.53
CA ILE A 405 -4.42 -9.65 11.70
C ILE A 405 -4.72 -9.49 13.19
N THR A 406 -4.19 -8.44 13.80
CA THR A 406 -4.54 -8.06 15.17
C THR A 406 -5.43 -6.83 15.11
N LEU A 407 -6.64 -6.93 15.66
CA LEU A 407 -7.51 -5.77 15.86
C LEU A 407 -7.05 -5.08 17.14
N ASP A 408 -6.43 -3.92 16.99
CA ASP A 408 -5.71 -3.24 18.07
C ASP A 408 -6.66 -2.37 18.93
N PRO A 409 -6.27 -2.05 20.18
CA PRO A 409 -7.03 -1.16 21.04
C PRO A 409 -7.12 0.26 20.48
N PHE A 410 -8.21 0.95 20.79
CA PHE A 410 -8.45 2.35 20.42
C PHE A 410 -7.77 3.31 21.41
N ASN A 411 -6.46 3.14 21.65
CA ASN A 411 -5.70 3.89 22.65
C ASN A 411 -4.76 4.94 22.07
#